data_AF-A0A8T6DN53-F1
#
_entry.id   AF-A0A8T6DN53-F1
#
_cell.length_a   1.000
_cell.length_b   1.000
_cell.length_c   1.000
_cell.angle_alpha   90.00
_cell.angle_beta   90.00
_cell.angle_gamma   90.00
#
_symmetry.space_group_name_H-M   'P 1'
#
loop_
_entity.id
_entity.type
_entity.pdbx_description
1 polymer ?
#
loop_
_entity_poly.entity_id
_entity_poly.type
_entity_poly.pdbx_seq_one_letter_code
_entity_poly.pdbx_strand_id
1 'polypeptide(L)'
;MKAEEVIPATHRLEHSGMARNEAEAVISELQKVVAPLATKDGVAKLERSVTKLEQSMATKDDLEKLRQTMTTKADVAEMETRLFRSLAAIMLGTGLFILSVLRFFPPS
;
A
#
# COMPACT_ATOMS: atom_id res chain seq x y z
N MET A 1 18.69 -14.72 31.16
CA MET A 1 19.75 -14.26 32.10
C MET A 1 20.19 -15.47 32.92
N LYS A 2 21.50 -15.61 33.18
CA LYS A 2 22.09 -16.79 33.84
C LYS A 2 21.74 -16.81 35.33
N ALA A 3 21.76 -17.99 35.95
CA ALA A 3 21.35 -18.28 37.32
C ALA A 3 21.95 -17.37 38.44
N GLU A 4 22.96 -16.57 38.14
CA GLU A 4 23.60 -15.61 39.06
C GLU A 4 22.67 -14.48 39.54
N GLU A 5 21.62 -14.14 38.80
CA GLU A 5 20.73 -13.01 39.13
C GLU A 5 19.48 -13.43 39.93
N VAL A 6 19.20 -14.74 40.00
CA VAL A 6 18.03 -15.29 40.70
C VAL A 6 18.26 -15.35 42.21
N ILE A 7 19.48 -15.70 42.63
CA ILE A 7 19.91 -15.79 44.04
C ILE A 7 19.79 -14.44 44.79
N PRO A 8 20.20 -13.28 44.23
CA PRO A 8 20.00 -12.00 44.91
C PRO A 8 18.53 -11.56 44.95
N ALA A 9 17.70 -11.96 43.98
CA ALA A 9 16.28 -11.62 43.96
C ALA A 9 15.46 -12.42 44.98
N THR A 10 15.72 -13.73 45.13
CA THR A 10 15.12 -14.55 46.18
C THR A 10 15.50 -14.06 47.57
N HIS A 11 16.77 -13.73 47.78
CA HIS A 11 17.26 -13.20 49.08
C HIS A 11 16.59 -11.88 49.48
N ARG A 12 16.29 -10.99 48.52
CA ARG A 12 15.56 -9.73 48.78
C ARG A 12 14.10 -9.94 49.16
N LEU A 13 13.47 -11.01 48.68
CA LEU A 13 12.09 -11.37 49.01
C LEU A 13 11.99 -12.10 50.35
N GLU A 14 12.98 -12.94 50.70
CA GLU A 14 13.11 -13.54 52.03
C GLU A 14 13.21 -12.46 53.13
N HIS A 15 13.96 -11.39 52.87
CA HIS A 15 14.10 -10.26 53.80
C HIS A 15 12.81 -9.45 54.03
N SER A 16 11.80 -9.62 53.17
CA SER A 16 10.45 -9.05 53.33
C SER A 16 9.46 -9.95 54.07
N GLY A 17 9.93 -11.09 54.59
CA GLY A 17 9.09 -12.06 55.32
C GLY A 17 8.39 -13.08 54.42
N MET A 18 8.74 -13.14 53.13
CA MET A 18 8.20 -14.11 52.18
C MET A 18 8.98 -15.42 52.30
N ALA A 19 8.28 -16.56 52.34
CA ALA A 19 8.95 -17.85 52.41
C ALA A 19 9.70 -18.13 51.09
N ARG A 20 10.87 -18.78 51.18
CA ARG A 20 11.75 -19.04 50.03
C ARG A 20 11.05 -19.72 48.85
N ASN A 21 10.17 -20.67 49.16
CA ASN A 21 9.35 -21.40 48.18
C ASN A 21 8.38 -20.47 47.43
N GLU A 22 7.80 -19.48 48.10
CA GLU A 22 6.94 -18.47 47.48
C GLU A 22 7.76 -17.50 46.62
N ALA A 23 8.97 -17.12 47.06
CA ALA A 23 9.88 -16.28 46.28
C ALA A 23 10.31 -16.95 44.97
N GLU A 24 10.65 -18.24 45.02
CA GLU A 24 10.99 -19.02 43.83
C GLU A 24 9.79 -19.17 42.87
N ALA A 25 8.59 -19.38 43.40
CA ALA A 25 7.37 -19.47 42.59
C ALA A 25 7.04 -18.14 41.88
N VAL A 26 7.11 -17.02 42.61
CA VAL A 26 6.86 -15.68 42.05
C VAL A 26 7.88 -15.33 40.97
N ILE A 27 9.17 -15.65 41.18
CA ILE A 27 10.20 -15.41 40.17
C ILE A 27 9.99 -16.29 38.93
N SER A 28 9.54 -17.54 39.10
CA SER A 28 9.21 -18.43 37.98
C SER A 28 8.03 -17.90 37.16
N GLU A 29 6.95 -17.47 37.81
CA GLU A 29 5.80 -16.86 37.13
C GLU A 29 6.17 -15.53 36.47
N LEU A 30 6.98 -14.70 37.12
CA LEU A 30 7.48 -13.46 36.54
C LEU A 30 8.36 -13.73 35.32
N GLN A 31 9.19 -14.78 35.33
CA GLN A 31 9.95 -15.20 34.15
C GLN A 31 9.06 -15.65 33.00
N LYS A 32 7.96 -16.37 33.28
CA LYS A 32 6.98 -16.76 32.25
C LYS A 32 6.25 -15.56 31.65
N VAL A 33 6.03 -14.50 32.44
CA VAL A 33 5.40 -13.25 31.97
C VAL A 33 6.40 -12.36 31.22
N VAL A 34 7.64 -12.25 31.69
CA VAL A 34 8.68 -11.38 31.08
C VAL A 34 9.30 -11.99 29.83
N ALA A 35 9.45 -13.32 29.74
CA ALA A 35 9.98 -13.99 28.56
C ALA A 35 9.24 -13.67 27.24
N PRO A 36 7.90 -13.57 27.20
CA PRO A 36 7.16 -13.15 26.01
C PRO A 36 6.99 -11.63 25.87
N LEU A 37 7.19 -10.84 26.94
CA LEU A 37 7.13 -9.38 26.89
C LEU A 37 8.33 -8.84 26.10
N ALA A 38 8.11 -8.60 24.81
CA ALA A 38 9.00 -7.85 23.92
C ALA A 38 10.47 -8.31 23.96
N THR A 39 10.72 -9.60 23.70
CA THR A 39 12.04 -9.98 23.18
C THR A 39 12.30 -9.19 21.90
N LYS A 40 13.54 -8.71 21.72
CA LYS A 40 13.98 -8.01 20.51
C LYS A 40 13.54 -8.73 19.21
N ASP A 41 13.36 -10.05 19.27
CA ASP A 41 12.86 -10.89 18.18
C ASP A 41 11.42 -10.58 17.76
N GLY A 42 10.51 -10.32 18.71
CA GLY A 42 9.13 -9.95 18.42
C GLY A 42 9.03 -8.59 17.72
N VAL A 43 9.82 -7.62 18.19
CA VAL A 43 9.96 -6.30 17.56
C VAL A 43 10.60 -6.42 16.18
N ALA A 44 11.69 -7.19 16.05
CA ALA A 44 12.35 -7.43 14.77
C ALA A 44 11.44 -8.17 13.77
N LYS A 45 10.52 -9.02 14.23
CA LYS A 45 9.53 -9.67 13.35
C LYS A 45 8.51 -8.64 12.86
N LEU A 46 8.04 -7.74 13.74
CA LEU A 46 7.12 -6.67 13.37
C LEU A 46 7.76 -5.69 12.39
N GLU A 47 9.02 -5.28 12.61
CA GLU A 47 9.79 -4.44 11.68
C GLU A 47 9.86 -5.06 10.28
N ARG A 48 10.23 -6.35 10.19
CA ARG A 48 10.27 -7.07 8.91
C ARG A 48 8.91 -7.11 8.22
N SER A 49 7.83 -7.30 8.97
CA SER A 49 6.47 -7.29 8.44
C SER A 49 6.04 -5.91 7.95
N VAL A 50 6.41 -4.85 8.67
CA VAL A 50 6.15 -3.45 8.28
C VAL A 50 6.91 -3.09 7.01
N THR A 51 8.22 -3.40 6.93
CA THR A 51 9.00 -3.15 5.72
C THR A 51 8.45 -3.89 4.50
N LYS A 52 7.99 -5.14 4.69
CA LYS A 52 7.35 -5.91 3.61
C LYS A 52 6.03 -5.27 3.16
N LEU A 53 5.24 -4.74 4.09
CA LEU A 53 4.02 -4.01 3.77
C LEU A 53 4.32 -2.73 2.98
N GLU A 54 5.29 -1.94 3.43
CA GLU A 54 5.73 -0.72 2.74
C GLU A 54 6.18 -0.98 1.31
N GLN A 55 6.92 -2.07 1.07
CA GLN A 55 7.35 -2.47 -0.28
C GLN A 55 6.19 -2.95 -1.17
N SER A 56 5.12 -3.48 -0.58
CA SER A 56 3.95 -4.00 -1.31
C SER A 56 2.84 -2.99 -1.53
N MET A 57 2.88 -1.86 -0.82
CA MET A 57 1.91 -0.78 -0.97
C MET A 57 2.33 0.14 -2.10
N ALA A 58 1.39 0.40 -3.02
CA ALA A 58 1.52 1.53 -3.92
C ALA A 58 1.45 2.82 -3.09
N THR A 59 2.51 3.62 -3.16
CA THR A 59 2.57 4.91 -2.49
C THR A 59 1.72 5.94 -3.25
N LYS A 60 1.46 7.10 -2.63
CA LYS A 60 0.74 8.20 -3.30
C LYS A 60 1.43 8.61 -4.62
N ASP A 61 2.75 8.55 -4.67
CA ASP A 61 3.54 8.86 -5.87
C ASP A 61 3.32 7.83 -6.99
N ASP A 62 3.16 6.55 -6.63
CA ASP A 62 2.86 5.49 -7.59
C ASP A 62 1.47 5.68 -8.20
N LEU A 63 0.51 6.15 -7.39
CA LEU A 63 -0.84 6.47 -7.85
C LEU A 63 -0.88 7.71 -8.76
N GLU A 64 -0.06 8.73 -8.48
CA GLU A 64 0.08 9.93 -9.31
C GLU A 64 0.66 9.59 -10.69
N LYS A 65 1.73 8.78 -10.73
CA LYS A 65 2.32 8.27 -11.99
C LYS A 65 1.33 7.41 -12.78
N LEU A 66 0.54 6.59 -12.09
CA LEU A 66 -0.50 5.79 -12.73
C LEU A 66 -1.58 6.68 -13.35
N ARG A 67 -2.01 7.75 -12.67
CA ARG A 67 -2.95 8.73 -13.23
C ARG A 67 -2.41 9.44 -14.47
N GLN A 68 -1.13 9.77 -14.51
CA GLN A 68 -0.51 10.44 -15.66
C GLN A 68 -0.39 9.53 -16.89
N THR A 69 -0.26 8.22 -16.69
CA THR A 69 -0.04 7.25 -17.77
C THR A 69 -1.31 6.49 -18.17
N MET A 70 -2.33 6.47 -17.30
CA MET A 70 -3.60 5.83 -17.58
C MET A 70 -4.46 6.74 -18.44
N THR A 71 -4.77 6.28 -19.65
CA THR A 71 -5.86 6.85 -20.44
C THR A 71 -7.18 6.60 -19.72
N THR A 72 -7.83 7.68 -19.31
CA THR A 72 -9.09 7.66 -18.57
C THR A 72 -10.28 7.60 -19.51
N LYS A 73 -11.48 7.29 -18.98
CA LYS A 73 -12.72 7.33 -19.76
C LYS A 73 -12.97 8.71 -20.40
N ALA A 74 -12.50 9.79 -19.79
CA ALA A 74 -12.63 11.14 -20.34
C ALA A 74 -11.79 11.31 -21.61
N ASP A 75 -10.56 10.79 -21.62
CA ASP A 75 -9.66 10.85 -22.78
C ASP A 75 -10.25 10.08 -23.98
N VAL A 76 -10.90 8.93 -23.71
CA VAL A 76 -11.61 8.16 -24.75
C VAL A 76 -12.80 8.93 -25.31
N ALA A 77 -13.62 9.54 -24.44
CA ALA A 77 -14.78 10.33 -24.87
C ALA A 77 -14.39 11.57 -25.68
N GLU A 78 -13.28 12.23 -25.32
CA GLU A 78 -12.74 13.34 -26.10
C GLU A 78 -12.27 12.87 -27.49
N MET A 79 -11.59 11.72 -27.56
CA MET A 79 -11.17 11.13 -28.83
C MET A 79 -12.37 10.79 -29.72
N GLU A 80 -13.42 10.16 -29.18
CA GLU A 80 -14.66 9.88 -29.92
C GLU A 80 -15.29 11.17 -30.48
N THR A 81 -15.35 12.22 -29.67
CA THR A 81 -15.87 13.54 -30.10
C THR A 81 -15.03 14.13 -31.22
N ARG A 82 -13.70 14.07 -31.10
CA ARG A 82 -12.76 14.57 -32.12
C ARG A 82 -12.90 13.79 -33.44
N LEU A 83 -13.06 12.47 -33.37
CA LEU A 83 -13.28 11.61 -34.53
C LEU A 83 -14.62 11.89 -35.21
N PHE A 84 -15.71 12.01 -34.44
CA PHE A 84 -17.01 12.32 -35.01
C PHE A 84 -17.00 13.69 -35.72
N ARG A 85 -16.36 14.69 -35.09
CA ARG A 85 -16.21 16.02 -35.66
C ARG A 85 -15.39 16.02 -36.96
N SER A 86 -14.27 15.29 -36.99
CA SER A 86 -13.42 15.24 -38.19
C SER A 86 -14.11 14.48 -39.33
N LEU A 87 -14.79 13.37 -39.06
CA LEU A 87 -15.57 12.64 -40.05
C LEU A 87 -16.69 13.51 -40.62
N ALA A 88 -17.45 14.21 -39.78
CA ALA A 88 -18.50 15.11 -40.23
C ALA A 88 -17.95 16.23 -41.14
N ALA A 89 -16.82 16.84 -40.78
CA ALA A 89 -16.18 17.87 -41.59
C ALA A 89 -15.72 17.33 -42.96
N ILE A 90 -15.15 16.12 -43.00
CA ILE A 90 -14.74 15.46 -44.24
C ILE A 90 -15.97 15.20 -45.13
N MET A 91 -17.04 14.62 -44.58
CA MET A 91 -18.25 14.31 -45.34
C MET A 91 -18.93 15.55 -45.92
N LEU A 92 -18.99 16.63 -45.15
CA LEU A 92 -19.52 17.91 -45.65
C LEU A 92 -18.62 18.49 -46.74
N GLY A 93 -17.30 18.47 -46.55
CA GLY A 93 -16.34 18.97 -47.52
C GLY A 93 -16.37 18.20 -48.84
N THR A 94 -16.33 16.87 -48.78
CA THR A 94 -16.40 16.02 -49.97
C THR A 94 -17.77 16.08 -50.64
N GLY A 95 -18.86 16.16 -49.87
CA GLY A 95 -20.20 16.34 -50.40
C GLY A 95 -20.36 17.66 -51.17
N LEU A 96 -19.91 18.77 -50.59
CA LEU A 96 -19.91 20.09 -51.24
C LEU A 96 -19.00 20.12 -52.48
N PHE A 97 -17.86 19.43 -52.42
CA PHE A 97 -16.95 19.31 -53.55
C PHE A 97 -17.60 18.56 -54.72
N ILE A 98 -18.21 17.40 -54.47
CA ILE A 98 -18.94 16.62 -55.49
C ILE A 98 -20.09 17.44 -56.09
N LEU A 99 -20.86 18.13 -55.25
CA LEU A 99 -21.95 19.00 -55.72
C LEU A 99 -21.45 20.15 -56.61
N SER A 100 -20.31 20.73 -56.25
CA SER A 100 -19.66 21.78 -57.05
C SER A 100 -19.21 21.25 -58.41
N VAL A 101 -18.64 20.04 -58.46
CA VAL A 101 -18.25 19.37 -59.71
C VAL A 101 -19.48 19.08 -60.59
N LEU A 102 -20.55 18.51 -60.04
CA LEU A 102 -21.79 18.22 -60.78
C LEU A 102 -22.47 19.48 -61.32
N ARG A 103 -22.40 20.59 -60.56
CA ARG A 103 -22.97 21.87 -60.99
C ARG A 103 -22.14 22.56 -62.08
N PHE A 104 -20.82 22.38 -62.07
CA PHE A 104 -19.91 23.00 -63.04
C PHE A 104 -19.73 22.16 -64.32
N PHE A 105 -19.82 20.83 -64.22
CA PHE A 105 -19.75 19.87 -65.32
C PHE A 105 -21.02 19.01 -65.34
N PRO A 106 -22.15 19.51 -65.88
CA PRO A 106 -23.35 18.71 -66.03
C PRO A 106 -23.07 17.55 -66.99
N PRO A 107 -23.55 16.32 -66.69
CA PRO A 107 -23.40 15.20 -67.61
C PRO A 107 -24.16 15.52 -68.91
N SER A 108 -23.43 15.46 -70.02
CA SER A 108 -23.90 15.72 -71.39
C SER A 108 -24.95 14.73 -71.86
#